data_AF-A0A8B8AV67-F1
#
_entry.id   AF-A0A8B8AV67-F1
#
_cell.length_a   1.000
_cell.length_b   1.000
_cell.length_c   1.000
_cell.angle_alpha   90.00
_cell.angle_beta   90.00
_cell.angle_gamma   90.00
#
_symmetry.space_group_name_H-M   'P 1'
#
loop_
_entity.id
_entity.type
_entity.pdbx_description
1 polymer ?
#
loop_
_entity_poly.entity_id
_entity_poly.type
_entity_poly.pdbx_seq_one_letter_code
_entity_poly.pdbx_strand_id
1 'polypeptide(L)'
;MVITMQAAVLLLVSQCQACSLGYFGQDCSLPCRFPGYGSGCQMACNCEKEHCNHITGCRNSTCSVGYFGPNCSLSCRSPNYGLGCQLSCNCEREHCTHIIGCQNATSDSRATTGSTSSFGCPFTTMNGRKSSHQRSILIAIYVMTTLSVSLIIVYVRLRMKSNAHWNST
;
A
#
# COMPACT_ATOMS: atom_id res chain seq x y z
N MET A 1 4.12 14.87 -44.61
CA MET A 1 4.41 13.43 -44.55
C MET A 1 5.32 13.02 -43.37
N VAL A 2 5.53 13.88 -42.36
CA VAL A 2 6.44 13.58 -41.23
C VAL A 2 5.66 13.30 -39.92
N ILE A 3 4.39 13.69 -39.86
CA ILE A 3 3.53 13.63 -38.65
C ILE A 3 2.98 12.21 -38.42
N THR A 4 2.90 11.35 -39.45
CA THR A 4 2.46 9.95 -39.31
C THR A 4 3.56 9.02 -38.81
N MET A 5 4.84 9.38 -38.95
CA MET A 5 5.97 8.56 -38.49
C MET A 5 6.21 8.66 -36.98
N GLN A 6 5.84 9.77 -36.34
CA GLN A 6 5.98 9.94 -34.88
C GLN A 6 4.92 9.15 -34.08
N ALA A 7 3.75 8.89 -34.65
CA ALA A 7 2.70 8.09 -34.01
C ALA A 7 3.05 6.59 -33.95
N ALA A 8 3.84 6.08 -34.91
CA ALA A 8 4.27 4.68 -34.94
C ALA A 8 5.39 4.37 -33.93
N VAL A 9 6.24 5.35 -33.59
CA VAL A 9 7.33 5.17 -32.61
C VAL A 9 6.81 5.03 -31.18
N LEU A 10 5.64 5.60 -30.88
CA LEU A 10 5.00 5.48 -29.56
C LEU A 10 4.43 4.08 -29.27
N LEU A 11 4.27 3.23 -30.29
CA LEU A 11 3.83 1.83 -30.14
C LEU A 11 5.01 0.86 -29.90
N LEU A 12 6.25 1.31 -30.06
CA LEU A 12 7.46 0.49 -29.88
C LEU A 12 8.08 0.63 -28.48
N VAL A 13 7.55 1.51 -27.63
CA VAL A 13 7.88 1.47 -26.22
C VAL A 13 7.09 0.31 -25.64
N SER A 14 7.68 -0.89 -25.68
CA SER A 14 7.27 -1.97 -24.78
C SER A 14 7.29 -1.36 -23.39
N GLN A 15 6.11 -1.10 -22.83
CA GLN A 15 6.00 -0.59 -21.46
C GLN A 15 6.60 -1.69 -20.58
N CYS A 16 7.85 -1.53 -20.17
CA CYS A 16 8.49 -2.38 -19.18
C CYS A 16 7.79 -2.09 -17.85
N GLN A 17 6.60 -2.65 -17.68
CA GLN A 17 5.86 -2.55 -16.44
C GLN A 17 6.65 -3.33 -15.39
N ALA A 18 7.06 -2.66 -14.32
CA ALA A 18 7.68 -3.34 -13.20
C ALA A 18 6.67 -4.33 -12.61
N CYS A 19 7.06 -5.61 -12.54
CA CYS A 19 6.21 -6.64 -11.97
C CYS A 19 6.05 -6.47 -10.45
N SER A 20 4.92 -6.97 -9.94
CA SER A 20 4.68 -7.11 -8.50
C SER A 20 5.81 -7.88 -7.84
N LEU A 21 6.05 -7.59 -6.55
CA LEU A 21 7.10 -8.24 -5.77
C LEU A 21 7.03 -9.76 -5.88
N GLY A 22 8.16 -10.38 -6.23
CA GLY A 22 8.27 -11.83 -6.35
C GLY A 22 7.72 -12.41 -7.65
N TYR A 23 7.40 -11.59 -8.64
CA TYR A 23 6.96 -12.02 -9.97
C TYR A 23 7.83 -11.42 -11.08
N PHE A 24 7.89 -12.11 -12.22
CA PHE A 24 8.62 -11.73 -13.41
C PHE A 24 7.93 -12.26 -14.69
N GLY A 25 8.52 -11.93 -15.85
CA GLY A 25 8.00 -12.32 -17.16
C GLY A 25 7.27 -11.17 -17.85
N GLN A 26 6.93 -11.37 -19.12
CA GLN A 26 6.33 -10.34 -19.97
C GLN A 26 4.97 -9.86 -19.43
N ASP A 27 4.22 -10.76 -18.80
CA ASP A 27 2.90 -10.48 -18.19
C ASP A 27 2.93 -10.52 -16.65
N CYS A 28 4.10 -10.55 -16.02
CA CYS A 28 4.26 -10.63 -14.56
C CYS A 28 3.53 -11.80 -13.87
N SER A 29 3.31 -12.90 -14.59
CA SER A 29 2.59 -14.07 -14.12
C SER A 29 3.49 -15.15 -13.52
N LEU A 30 4.80 -15.09 -13.78
CA LEU A 30 5.74 -16.10 -13.28
C LEU A 30 6.29 -15.70 -11.91
N PRO A 31 6.17 -16.53 -10.87
CA PRO A 31 6.84 -16.28 -9.60
C PRO A 31 8.36 -16.43 -9.75
N CYS A 32 9.14 -15.65 -9.01
CA CYS A 32 10.61 -15.74 -9.04
C CYS A 32 11.10 -17.18 -8.86
N ARG A 33 12.02 -17.60 -9.74
CA ARG A 33 12.67 -18.91 -9.64
C ARG A 33 13.75 -18.88 -8.58
N PHE A 34 13.84 -19.93 -7.77
CA PHE A 34 14.94 -20.12 -6.84
C PHE A 34 16.30 -19.98 -7.57
N PRO A 35 17.28 -19.25 -6.99
CA PRO A 35 17.27 -18.64 -5.65
C PRO A 35 16.64 -17.23 -5.59
N GLY A 36 16.11 -16.69 -6.68
CA GLY A 36 15.60 -15.32 -6.76
C GLY A 36 14.30 -15.06 -5.97
N TYR A 37 14.19 -13.88 -5.35
CA TYR A 37 12.96 -13.38 -4.72
C TYR A 37 12.83 -11.84 -4.79
N GLY A 38 11.63 -11.35 -4.48
CA GLY A 38 11.26 -9.94 -4.37
C GLY A 38 11.29 -9.15 -5.70
N SER A 39 11.55 -7.84 -5.68
CA SER A 39 11.39 -6.99 -6.88
C SER A 39 12.34 -7.41 -8.00
N GLY A 40 11.78 -7.79 -9.15
CA GLY A 40 12.57 -8.24 -10.31
C GLY A 40 13.45 -9.46 -10.05
N CYS A 41 13.18 -10.23 -9.00
CA CYS A 41 13.95 -11.40 -8.59
C CYS A 41 15.45 -11.11 -8.34
N GLN A 42 15.78 -9.87 -7.96
CA GLN A 42 17.17 -9.42 -7.78
C GLN A 42 17.79 -9.82 -6.43
N MET A 43 16.97 -10.32 -5.48
CA MET A 43 17.44 -10.81 -4.19
C MET A 43 17.57 -12.33 -4.22
N ALA A 44 18.52 -12.90 -3.47
CA ALA A 44 18.80 -14.35 -3.47
C ALA A 44 18.50 -15.00 -2.10
N CYS A 45 17.75 -16.08 -2.10
CA CYS A 45 17.53 -16.95 -0.96
C CYS A 45 18.80 -17.72 -0.62
N ASN A 46 19.20 -17.68 0.65
CA ASN A 46 20.33 -18.44 1.21
C ASN A 46 19.84 -19.57 2.12
N CYS A 47 18.78 -20.25 1.71
CA CYS A 47 18.11 -21.36 2.40
C CYS A 47 17.73 -22.42 1.37
N GLU A 48 17.24 -23.57 1.83
CA GLU A 48 16.70 -24.61 0.95
C GLU A 48 15.49 -24.10 0.15
N LYS A 49 15.26 -24.68 -1.03
CA LYS A 49 14.25 -24.24 -2.00
C LYS A 49 12.84 -24.24 -1.40
N GLU A 50 12.57 -25.21 -0.54
CA GLU A 50 11.33 -25.49 0.18
C GLU A 50 10.98 -24.37 1.17
N HIS A 51 11.99 -23.64 1.61
CA HIS A 51 11.89 -22.54 2.57
C HIS A 51 11.96 -21.16 1.89
N CYS A 52 12.16 -21.08 0.58
CA CYS A 52 12.28 -19.82 -0.15
C CYS A 52 10.92 -19.38 -0.72
N ASN A 53 10.34 -18.32 -0.15
CA ASN A 53 9.16 -17.67 -0.71
C ASN A 53 9.58 -16.65 -1.78
N HIS A 54 8.95 -16.70 -2.95
CA HIS A 54 9.27 -15.82 -4.07
C HIS A 54 9.05 -14.32 -3.77
N ILE A 55 8.18 -13.96 -2.81
CA ILE A 55 7.92 -12.57 -2.40
C ILE A 55 8.82 -12.16 -1.23
N THR A 56 8.85 -12.97 -0.17
CA THR A 56 9.45 -12.60 1.12
C THR A 56 10.84 -13.19 1.38
N GLY A 57 11.31 -14.10 0.51
CA GLY A 57 12.60 -14.77 0.64
C GLY A 57 12.55 -15.94 1.61
N CYS A 58 13.65 -16.19 2.32
CA CYS A 58 13.76 -17.34 3.23
C CYS A 58 12.78 -17.25 4.40
N ARG A 59 11.84 -18.19 4.45
CA ARG A 59 10.93 -18.46 5.56
C ARG A 59 11.74 -19.05 6.71
N ASN A 60 12.21 -18.19 7.59
CA ASN A 60 12.82 -18.66 8.83
C ASN A 60 11.72 -19.08 9.81
N SER A 61 11.10 -20.23 9.59
CA SER A 61 10.00 -20.74 10.42
C SER A 61 10.46 -21.51 11.68
N THR A 62 11.75 -21.63 11.94
CA THR A 62 12.28 -22.30 13.14
C THR A 62 12.85 -21.36 14.19
N CYS A 63 13.03 -20.07 13.88
CA CYS A 63 13.63 -19.14 14.81
C CYS A 63 12.61 -18.44 15.70
N SER A 64 12.99 -18.27 16.96
CA SER A 64 12.24 -17.48 17.93
C SER A 64 12.04 -16.06 17.41
N VAL A 65 10.92 -15.45 17.83
CA VAL A 65 10.60 -14.05 17.51
C VAL A 65 11.79 -13.12 17.79
N GLY A 66 12.09 -12.25 16.83
CA GLY A 66 13.20 -11.32 16.92
C GLY A 66 14.57 -11.86 16.54
N TYR A 67 14.65 -13.08 15.98
CA TYR A 67 15.90 -13.69 15.52
C TYR A 67 15.82 -14.21 14.09
N PHE A 68 16.97 -14.20 13.40
CA PHE A 68 17.15 -14.67 12.04
C PHE A 68 18.56 -15.23 11.77
N GLY A 69 18.83 -15.65 10.54
CA GLY A 69 20.14 -16.17 10.13
C GLY A 69 20.37 -17.65 10.41
N PRO A 70 21.57 -18.18 10.10
CA PRO A 70 21.92 -19.58 10.36
C PRO A 70 21.81 -19.87 11.85
N ASN A 71 21.11 -20.96 12.21
CA ASN A 71 20.86 -21.37 13.59
C ASN A 71 20.23 -20.27 14.48
N CYS A 72 19.47 -19.32 13.92
CA CYS A 72 18.78 -18.27 14.68
C CYS A 72 19.69 -17.36 15.52
N SER A 73 20.96 -17.23 15.15
CA SER A 73 21.96 -16.54 15.98
C SER A 73 21.97 -15.02 15.82
N LEU A 74 21.25 -14.45 14.83
CA LEU A 74 21.24 -13.01 14.57
C LEU A 74 19.96 -12.38 15.11
N SER A 75 20.04 -11.29 15.85
CA SER A 75 18.85 -10.52 16.27
C SER A 75 18.40 -9.54 15.19
N CYS A 76 17.09 -9.30 15.09
CA CYS A 76 16.55 -8.33 14.14
C CYS A 76 17.15 -6.93 14.38
N ARG A 77 17.61 -6.30 13.29
CA ARG A 77 18.17 -4.95 13.34
C ARG A 77 17.06 -3.92 13.14
N SER A 78 17.09 -2.85 13.93
CA SER A 78 16.18 -1.71 13.78
C SER A 78 16.20 -1.16 12.33
N PRO A 79 15.03 -0.84 11.76
CA PRO A 79 13.73 -0.72 12.43
C PRO A 79 12.93 -2.03 12.54
N ASN A 80 13.50 -3.19 12.21
CA ASN A 80 12.73 -4.42 12.07
C ASN A 80 12.67 -5.24 13.36
N TYR A 81 11.54 -5.92 13.60
CA TYR A 81 11.31 -6.78 14.75
C TYR A 81 10.34 -7.94 14.43
N GLY A 82 10.09 -8.80 15.41
CA GLY A 82 9.10 -9.88 15.31
C GLY A 82 9.60 -11.13 14.58
N LEU A 83 8.69 -12.04 14.23
CA LEU A 83 9.06 -13.30 13.57
C LEU A 83 9.69 -13.03 12.20
N GLY A 84 10.92 -13.52 12.00
CA GLY A 84 11.67 -13.31 10.75
C GLY A 84 11.95 -11.84 10.41
N CYS A 85 11.90 -10.92 11.39
CA CYS A 85 12.15 -9.50 11.20
C CYS A 85 11.25 -8.81 10.16
N GLN A 86 9.99 -9.25 10.07
CA GLN A 86 9.02 -8.77 9.07
C GLN A 86 8.19 -7.57 9.54
N LEU A 87 8.20 -7.26 10.84
CA LEU A 87 7.51 -6.09 11.40
C LEU A 87 8.49 -4.92 11.48
N SER A 88 7.98 -3.69 11.40
CA SER A 88 8.79 -2.46 11.50
C SER A 88 8.31 -1.58 12.65
N CYS A 89 9.24 -1.10 13.47
CA CYS A 89 8.99 -0.14 14.53
C CYS A 89 8.58 1.22 13.96
N ASN A 90 7.62 1.86 14.63
CA ASN A 90 7.18 3.22 14.36
C ASN A 90 7.40 4.14 15.58
N CYS A 91 8.58 4.00 16.19
CA CYS A 91 9.05 4.72 17.36
C CYS A 91 10.53 5.08 17.16
N GLU A 92 11.08 5.87 18.08
CA GLU A 92 12.52 6.14 18.10
C GLU A 92 13.33 4.85 18.22
N ARG A 93 14.53 4.83 17.63
CA ARG A 93 15.38 3.62 17.60
C ARG A 93 15.67 3.07 18.99
N GLU A 94 15.88 3.95 19.97
CA GLU A 94 16.17 3.60 21.36
C GLU A 94 15.02 2.83 22.04
N HIS A 95 13.80 2.97 21.51
CA HIS A 95 12.60 2.31 22.03
C HIS A 95 12.19 1.08 21.20
N CYS A 96 12.96 0.71 20.18
CA CYS A 96 12.66 -0.41 19.28
C CYS A 96 13.48 -1.66 19.67
N THR A 97 12.79 -2.68 20.19
CA THR A 97 13.38 -3.97 20.52
C THR A 97 13.16 -4.99 19.42
N HIS A 98 14.14 -5.88 19.19
CA HIS A 98 14.07 -6.88 18.14
C HIS A 98 12.92 -7.89 18.31
N ILE A 99 12.39 -8.06 19.52
CA ILE A 99 11.30 -9.02 19.82
C ILE A 99 9.92 -8.35 19.76
N ILE A 100 9.73 -7.28 20.53
CA ILE A 100 8.42 -6.66 20.78
C ILE A 100 8.19 -5.45 19.86
N GLY A 101 9.27 -4.86 19.35
CA GLY A 101 9.23 -3.59 18.65
C GLY A 101 9.20 -2.43 19.64
N CYS A 102 8.26 -1.51 19.45
CA CYS A 102 8.15 -0.29 20.23
C CYS A 102 7.71 -0.53 21.68
N GLN A 103 8.63 -0.37 22.62
CA GLN A 103 8.32 -0.33 24.04
C GLN A 103 8.05 1.12 24.44
N ASN A 104 6.77 1.45 24.66
CA ASN A 104 6.44 2.70 25.31
C ASN A 104 6.72 2.53 26.81
N ALA A 105 7.61 3.36 27.39
CA ALA A 105 7.58 3.61 28.82
C ALA A 105 6.15 4.06 29.15
N THR A 106 5.42 3.21 29.85
CA THR A 106 3.99 3.39 30.09
C THR A 106 3.73 4.68 30.85
N SER A 107 3.08 5.63 30.20
CA SER A 107 2.24 6.61 30.88
C SER A 107 0.96 6.83 30.08
N ASP A 108 0.10 5.80 30.01
CA ASP A 108 -1.30 5.94 30.45
C ASP A 108 -2.02 4.57 30.61
N SER A 109 -2.08 4.13 31.88
CA SER A 109 -3.24 3.57 32.58
C SER A 109 -4.22 2.60 31.91
N ARG A 110 -3.92 1.29 31.98
CA ARG A 110 -4.70 0.30 32.77
C ARG A 110 -4.10 -1.08 32.56
N ALA A 111 -3.30 -1.51 33.53
CA ALA A 111 -3.21 -2.91 33.85
C ALA A 111 -4.59 -3.32 34.39
N THR A 112 -5.36 -4.06 33.60
CA THR A 112 -6.34 -4.99 34.18
C THR A 112 -5.72 -6.37 34.04
N THR A 113 -5.28 -6.88 35.17
CA THR A 113 -4.89 -8.27 35.46
C THR A 113 -5.73 -9.28 34.67
N GLY A 114 -5.07 -10.22 33.98
CA GLY A 114 -5.76 -11.32 33.32
C GLY A 114 -4.90 -12.07 32.31
N SER A 115 -3.89 -12.80 32.78
CA SER A 115 -3.28 -13.87 32.02
C SER A 115 -4.17 -15.12 32.09
N THR A 116 -4.92 -15.40 31.03
CA THR A 116 -5.37 -16.76 30.68
C THR A 116 -5.42 -16.90 29.17
N SER A 117 -4.97 -18.06 28.73
CA SER A 117 -4.79 -18.56 27.37
C SER A 117 -6.01 -18.40 26.43
N SER A 118 -5.70 -18.55 25.13
CA SER A 118 -6.56 -19.04 24.04
C SER A 118 -7.27 -18.03 23.13
N PHE A 119 -7.01 -18.22 21.82
CA PHE A 119 -7.93 -18.04 20.69
C PHE A 119 -8.93 -16.87 20.75
N GLY A 120 -8.65 -15.79 20.02
CA GLY A 120 -9.67 -14.79 19.67
C GLY A 120 -9.08 -13.41 19.39
N CYS A 121 -9.33 -12.87 18.20
CA CYS A 121 -9.10 -11.46 17.92
C CYS A 121 -9.97 -10.58 18.86
N PRO A 122 -9.44 -9.52 19.48
CA PRO A 122 -10.28 -8.39 19.83
C PRO A 122 -10.58 -7.60 18.56
N PHE A 123 -11.81 -7.73 18.09
CA PHE A 123 -12.40 -6.87 17.08
C PHE A 123 -12.71 -5.50 17.71
N THR A 124 -12.54 -4.44 16.89
CA THR A 124 -13.01 -3.04 17.04
C THR A 124 -12.38 -2.21 18.17
N THR A 125 -11.75 -1.07 17.87
CA THR A 125 -12.32 0.03 17.08
C THR A 125 -11.24 0.70 16.24
N MET A 126 -11.38 0.64 14.91
CA MET A 126 -10.67 1.53 14.00
C MET A 126 -11.18 2.96 14.24
N ASN A 127 -10.57 3.68 15.18
CA ASN A 127 -10.54 5.14 15.10
C ASN A 127 -9.65 5.50 13.92
N GLY A 128 -10.22 5.39 12.72
CA GLY A 128 -9.65 5.94 11.51
C GLY A 128 -9.48 7.43 11.74
N ARG A 129 -8.23 7.83 11.99
CA ARG A 129 -7.80 9.22 11.93
C ARG A 129 -7.96 9.63 10.47
N LYS A 130 -9.19 10.02 10.08
CA LYS A 130 -9.46 10.56 8.74
C LYS A 130 -8.59 11.79 8.62
N SER A 131 -7.50 11.64 7.87
CA SER A 131 -6.57 12.70 7.55
C SER A 131 -7.36 13.94 7.14
N SER A 132 -7.00 15.08 7.73
CA SER A 132 -7.62 16.40 7.54
C SER A 132 -7.81 16.78 6.06
N HIS A 133 -7.07 16.15 5.15
CA HIS A 133 -7.17 16.32 3.70
C HIS A 133 -8.49 15.87 3.07
N GLN A 134 -9.24 14.95 3.70
CA GLN A 134 -10.40 14.31 3.08
C GLN A 134 -11.71 15.12 3.18
N ARG A 135 -11.75 16.20 3.97
CA ARG A 135 -12.89 17.12 4.06
C ARG A 135 -12.83 18.25 3.03
N SER A 136 -11.64 18.69 2.66
CA SER A 136 -11.44 19.79 1.71
C SER A 136 -11.87 19.43 0.28
N ILE A 137 -11.71 18.16 -0.12
CA ILE A 137 -12.09 17.68 -1.46
C ILE A 137 -13.62 17.70 -1.66
N LEU A 138 -14.39 17.36 -0.63
CA LEU A 138 -15.86 17.31 -0.72
C LEU A 138 -16.48 18.71 -0.91
N ILE A 139 -15.92 19.73 -0.27
CA ILE A 139 -16.38 21.12 -0.40
C ILE A 139 -16.11 21.62 -1.82
N ALA A 140 -14.92 21.33 -2.37
CA ALA A 140 -14.57 21.71 -3.74
C ALA A 140 -15.51 21.08 -4.77
N ILE A 141 -15.83 19.78 -4.65
CA ILE A 141 -16.77 19.09 -5.53
C ILE A 141 -18.16 19.74 -5.45
N TYR A 142 -18.66 20.01 -4.24
CA TYR A 142 -19.97 20.62 -4.05
C TYR A 142 -20.07 22.01 -4.73
N VAL A 143 -19.06 22.86 -4.55
CA VAL A 143 -19.01 24.19 -5.18
C VAL A 143 -18.99 24.08 -6.70
N MET A 144 -18.21 23.16 -7.27
CA MET A 144 -18.18 22.95 -8.73
C MET A 144 -19.53 22.47 -9.28
N THR A 145 -20.19 21.54 -8.60
CA THR A 145 -21.49 21.02 -9.03
C THR A 145 -22.61 22.06 -8.97
N THR A 146 -22.61 22.92 -7.95
CA THR A 146 -23.63 23.97 -7.81
C THR A 146 -23.48 25.03 -8.90
N LEU A 147 -22.24 25.46 -9.19
CA LEU A 147 -21.96 26.39 -10.27
C LEU A 147 -22.35 25.84 -11.64
N SER A 148 -22.05 24.57 -11.93
CA SER A 148 -22.42 23.95 -13.20
C SER A 148 -23.94 23.86 -13.38
N VAL A 149 -24.67 23.48 -12.32
CA VAL A 149 -26.14 23.39 -12.37
C VAL A 149 -26.77 24.78 -12.57
N SER A 150 -26.28 25.80 -11.87
CA SER A 150 -26.75 27.17 -12.07
C SER A 150 -26.54 27.67 -13.49
N LEU A 151 -25.37 27.41 -14.09
CA LEU A 151 -25.09 27.76 -15.48
C LEU A 151 -26.02 27.01 -16.45
N ILE A 152 -26.28 25.72 -16.22
CA ILE A 152 -27.20 24.92 -17.04
C ILE A 152 -28.61 25.48 -16.94
N ILE A 153 -29.10 25.82 -15.75
CA ILE A 153 -30.44 26.41 -15.57
C ILE A 153 -30.53 27.75 -16.30
N VAL A 154 -29.53 28.62 -16.16
CA VAL A 154 -29.49 29.91 -16.86
C VAL A 154 -29.47 29.69 -18.37
N TYR A 155 -28.64 28.76 -18.87
CA TYR A 155 -28.58 28.41 -20.28
C TYR A 155 -29.91 27.91 -20.82
N VAL A 156 -30.57 26.97 -20.11
CA VAL A 156 -31.89 26.45 -20.50
C VAL A 156 -32.94 27.56 -20.48
N ARG A 157 -32.91 28.46 -19.49
CA ARG A 157 -33.81 29.63 -19.43
C ARG A 157 -33.58 30.60 -20.59
N LEU A 158 -32.33 30.89 -20.93
CA LEU A 158 -31.98 31.75 -22.08
C LEU A 158 -32.41 31.10 -23.40
N ARG A 159 -32.21 29.79 -23.54
CA ARG A 159 -32.60 29.03 -24.73
C ARG A 159 -34.12 28.91 -24.85
N MET A 160 -34.85 28.74 -23.74
CA MET A 160 -36.32 28.79 -23.73
C MET A 160 -36.84 30.18 -24.10
N LYS A 161 -36.21 31.26 -23.59
CA LYS A 161 -36.56 32.64 -23.97
C LYS A 161 -36.31 32.90 -25.46
N SER A 162 -35.20 32.41 -26.00
CA SER A 162 -34.89 32.50 -27.43
C SER A 162 -35.86 31.71 -28.30
N ASN A 163 -36.28 30.51 -27.86
CA ASN A 163 -37.27 29.71 -28.59
C ASN A 163 -38.67 30.32 -28.52
N ALA A 164 -39.05 30.94 -27.40
CA ALA A 164 -40.32 31.67 -27.27
C ALA A 164 -40.38 32.88 -28.21
N HIS A 165 -39.25 33.57 -28.43
CA HIS A 165 -39.16 34.65 -29.41
C HIS A 165 -39.24 34.14 -30.87
N TRP A 166 -38.86 32.90 -31.15
CA TRP A 166 -38.93 32.29 -32.49
C TRP A 166 -40.28 31.63 -32.81
N ASN A 167 -41.12 31.34 -31.81
CA ASN A 167 -42.45 30.74 -31.99
C ASN A 167 -43.60 31.77 -32.09
N SER A 168 -43.28 33.06 -32.20
CA SER A 168 -44.26 34.16 -32.35
C SER A 168 -44.10 34.94 -33.67
N THR A 169 -43.57 34.29 -34.70
CA THR A 169 -43.59 34.76 -36.10
C THR A 169 -44.05 33.61 -36.98
#